data_AF-A0A4Y2S843-F1
#
_entry.id   AF-A0A4Y2S843-F1
#
_cell.length_a   1.000
_cell.length_b   1.000
_cell.length_c   1.000
_cell.angle_alpha   90.00
_cell.angle_beta   90.00
_cell.angle_gamma   90.00
#
_symmetry.space_group_name_H-M   'P 1'
#
loop_
_entity.id
_entity.type
_entity.pdbx_description
1 polymer ?
#
loop_
_entity_poly.entity_id
_entity_poly.type
_entity_poly.pdbx_seq_one_letter_code
_entity_poly.pdbx_strand_id
1 'polypeptide(L)'
;MDSDFPTLIESTEPGTSRSVIRKHFITPKLVVALDRCQLSMGDSVFKLEAIIDALGCNIDEFPISKSSIQRIRTEKRKEREENIKIDFRNKEPDVVTLH
;
A
#
# COMPACT_ATOMS: atom_id res chain seq x y z
N MET A 1 29.93 -54.17 -8.64
CA MET A 1 28.83 -54.65 -7.81
C MET A 1 28.50 -53.60 -6.74
N ASP A 2 27.79 -52.51 -6.98
CA ASP A 2 27.53 -51.66 -8.14
C ASP A 2 27.06 -50.35 -7.49
N SER A 3 27.79 -49.27 -7.77
CA SER A 3 27.45 -47.93 -7.33
C SER A 3 26.40 -47.36 -8.28
N ASP A 4 25.12 -47.43 -7.91
CA ASP A 4 24.06 -46.69 -8.59
C ASP A 4 22.98 -46.27 -7.59
N PHE A 5 23.21 -45.14 -6.92
CA PHE A 5 22.13 -44.39 -6.29
C PHE A 5 21.52 -43.47 -7.36
N PRO A 6 20.21 -43.59 -7.68
CA PRO A 6 19.61 -42.71 -8.65
C PRO A 6 19.48 -41.30 -8.05
N THR A 7 20.21 -40.35 -8.63
CA THR A 7 19.94 -38.92 -8.49
C THR A 7 18.51 -38.67 -8.96
N LEU A 8 17.60 -38.37 -8.04
CA LEU A 8 16.27 -37.86 -8.37
C LEU A 8 16.45 -36.45 -8.94
N ILE A 9 16.58 -36.41 -10.27
CA ILE A 9 16.46 -35.18 -11.03
C ILE A 9 14.99 -34.80 -10.93
N GLU A 10 14.67 -33.90 -10.01
CA GLU A 10 13.37 -33.23 -9.97
C GLU A 10 13.31 -32.32 -11.20
N SER A 11 12.82 -32.90 -12.30
CA SER A 11 12.48 -32.19 -13.52
C SER A 11 11.40 -31.15 -13.19
N THR A 12 11.83 -29.96 -12.79
CA THR A 12 10.92 -28.82 -12.63
C THR A 12 10.51 -28.40 -14.03
N GLU A 13 9.26 -28.67 -14.40
CA GLU A 13 8.77 -28.37 -15.75
C GLU A 13 8.90 -26.88 -16.08
N PRO A 14 9.43 -26.54 -17.28
CA PRO A 14 9.51 -25.18 -17.74
C PRO A 14 8.17 -24.79 -18.41
N GLY A 15 7.54 -23.72 -17.91
CA GLY A 15 6.59 -22.97 -18.71
C GLY A 15 5.12 -23.29 -18.46
N THR A 16 4.60 -22.87 -17.32
CA THR A 16 3.37 -22.08 -17.37
C THR A 16 3.77 -20.70 -16.90
N SER A 17 3.65 -19.68 -17.76
CA SER A 17 3.61 -18.30 -17.31
C SER A 17 2.39 -18.17 -16.40
N ARG A 18 2.57 -18.51 -15.12
CA ARG A 18 1.55 -18.32 -14.09
C ARG A 18 1.29 -16.82 -14.11
N SER A 19 0.21 -16.41 -14.77
CA SER A 19 -0.23 -15.03 -14.78
C SER A 19 -0.59 -14.72 -13.34
N VAL A 20 0.36 -14.11 -12.62
CA VAL A 20 0.13 -13.65 -11.26
C VAL A 20 -0.87 -12.52 -11.40
N ILE A 21 -2.13 -12.78 -11.01
CA ILE A 21 -3.18 -11.77 -10.99
C ILE A 21 -2.74 -10.70 -10.01
N ARG A 22 -2.29 -9.56 -10.54
CA ARG A 22 -1.89 -8.42 -9.72
C ARG A 22 -3.13 -7.82 -9.08
N LYS A 23 -3.19 -7.86 -7.75
CA LYS A 23 -4.29 -7.28 -6.99
C LYS A 23 -4.03 -5.80 -6.72
N HIS A 24 -5.08 -4.99 -6.79
CA HIS A 24 -5.03 -3.61 -6.34
C HIS A 24 -4.98 -3.54 -4.80
N PHE A 25 -3.77 -3.64 -4.27
CA PHE A 25 -3.54 -3.71 -2.83
C PHE A 25 -3.66 -2.34 -2.13
N ILE A 26 -3.15 -1.29 -2.77
CA ILE A 26 -3.16 0.07 -2.20
C ILE A 26 -4.54 0.72 -2.39
N THR A 27 -5.35 0.64 -1.34
CA THR A 27 -6.70 1.23 -1.30
C THR A 27 -6.73 2.52 -0.46
N PRO A 28 -7.70 3.43 -0.70
CA PRO A 28 -7.87 4.62 0.15
C PRO A 28 -8.05 4.29 1.64
N LYS A 29 -8.76 3.20 1.96
CA LYS A 29 -8.97 2.75 3.33
C LYS A 29 -7.65 2.37 4.01
N LEU A 30 -6.78 1.66 3.30
CA LEU A 30 -5.45 1.30 3.78
C LEU A 30 -4.60 2.56 4.02
N VAL A 31 -4.56 3.48 3.06
CA VAL A 31 -3.76 4.71 3.18
C VAL A 31 -4.21 5.58 4.36
N VAL A 32 -5.52 5.68 4.61
CA VAL A 32 -6.04 6.36 5.80
C VAL A 32 -5.57 5.69 7.11
N ALA A 33 -5.49 4.35 7.14
CA ALA A 33 -4.94 3.64 8.29
C ALA A 33 -3.44 3.91 8.48
N LEU A 34 -2.66 3.94 7.39
CA LEU A 34 -1.23 4.30 7.43
C LEU A 34 -1.01 5.71 7.98
N ASP A 35 -1.85 6.67 7.57
CA ASP A 35 -1.77 8.07 8.01
C ASP A 35 -2.14 8.23 9.49
N ARG A 36 -3.13 7.48 9.97
CA ARG A 36 -3.47 7.44 11.41
C ARG A 36 -2.34 6.89 12.26
N CYS A 37 -1.57 5.94 11.71
CA CYS A 37 -0.37 5.41 12.34
C CYS A 37 0.87 6.31 12.18
N GLN A 38 0.73 7.50 11.56
CA GLN A 38 1.80 8.48 11.34
C GLN A 38 3.02 7.88 10.61
N LEU A 39 2.80 6.88 9.75
CA LEU A 39 3.90 6.18 9.07
C LEU A 39 4.51 7.03 7.96
N SER A 40 5.84 7.08 7.93
CA SER A 40 6.55 7.62 6.77
C SER A 40 6.27 6.79 5.51
N MET A 41 6.65 7.30 4.34
CA MET A 41 6.52 6.52 3.10
C MET A 41 7.36 5.22 3.17
N GLY A 42 8.57 5.30 3.74
CA GLY A 42 9.45 4.14 3.89
C GLY A 42 8.86 3.10 4.84
N ASP A 43 8.41 3.53 6.03
CA ASP A 43 7.83 2.63 7.03
C ASP A 43 6.55 1.97 6.53
N SER A 44 5.76 2.71 5.73
CA SER A 44 4.55 2.15 5.12
C SER A 44 4.87 0.99 4.19
N VAL A 45 5.86 1.15 3.31
CA VAL A 45 6.27 0.09 2.38
C VAL A 45 6.85 -1.09 3.14
N PHE A 46 7.82 -0.83 4.02
CA PHE A 46 8.50 -1.87 4.78
C PHE A 46 7.53 -2.74 5.61
N LYS A 47 6.57 -2.09 6.31
CA LYS A 47 5.58 -2.83 7.10
C LYS A 47 4.61 -3.63 6.24
N LEU A 48 4.20 -3.09 5.09
CA LEU A 48 3.31 -3.82 4.19
C LEU A 48 4.01 -5.03 3.56
N GLU A 49 5.28 -4.90 3.19
CA GLU A 49 6.11 -6.03 2.71
C GLU A 49 6.24 -7.11 3.79
N ALA A 50 6.58 -6.71 5.03
CA ALA A 50 6.68 -7.65 6.14
C ALA A 50 5.35 -8.36 6.45
N ILE A 51 4.21 -7.68 6.30
CA ILE A 51 2.88 -8.29 6.47
C ILE A 51 2.60 -9.30 5.35
N ILE A 52 2.89 -8.96 4.08
CA ILE A 52 2.70 -9.87 2.95
C ILE A 52 3.56 -11.13 3.12
N ASP A 53 4.82 -10.95 3.51
CA ASP A 53 5.75 -12.04 3.77
C ASP A 53 5.27 -12.95 4.91
N ALA A 54 4.83 -12.37 6.03
CA ALA A 54 4.26 -13.12 7.15
C ALA A 54 2.96 -13.87 6.81
N LEU A 55 2.20 -13.38 5.82
CA LEU A 55 1.01 -14.05 5.29
C LEU A 55 1.34 -15.15 4.26
N GLY A 56 2.62 -15.34 3.90
CA GLY A 56 3.06 -16.27 2.87
C GLY A 56 2.58 -15.88 1.47
N CYS A 57 2.22 -14.63 1.27
CA CYS A 57 1.76 -14.10 0.00
C CYS A 57 2.95 -13.68 -0.86
N ASN A 58 2.85 -13.84 -2.18
CA ASN A 58 3.89 -13.34 -3.07
C ASN A 58 3.77 -11.81 -3.22
N ILE A 59 4.87 -11.09 -3.06
CA ILE A 59 4.96 -9.63 -3.28
C ILE A 59 4.52 -9.25 -4.70
N ASP A 60 4.74 -10.12 -5.69
CA ASP A 60 4.29 -9.95 -7.08
C ASP A 60 2.76 -9.94 -7.22
N GLU A 61 2.04 -10.60 -6.32
CA GLU A 61 0.57 -10.61 -6.27
C GLU A 61 0.02 -9.30 -5.69
N PHE A 62 0.79 -8.65 -4.82
CA PHE A 62 0.41 -7.45 -4.09
C PHE A 62 1.44 -6.32 -4.29
N PRO A 63 1.54 -5.74 -5.51
CA PRO A 63 2.51 -4.70 -5.78
C PRO A 63 2.30 -3.46 -4.91
N ILE A 64 3.28 -3.12 -4.06
CA ILE A 64 3.27 -1.93 -3.21
C ILE A 64 3.89 -0.76 -3.96
N SER A 65 3.04 -0.01 -4.66
CA SER A 65 3.45 1.19 -5.38
C SER A 65 3.53 2.42 -4.45
N LYS A 66 4.75 2.93 -4.23
CA LYS A 66 4.99 4.20 -3.51
C LYS A 66 4.18 5.37 -4.10
N SER A 67 4.11 5.46 -5.43
CA SER A 67 3.35 6.51 -6.11
C SER A 67 1.84 6.40 -5.85
N SER A 68 1.30 5.19 -5.74
CA SER A 68 -0.11 4.98 -5.40
C SER A 68 -0.42 5.45 -3.98
N ILE A 69 0.45 5.15 -3.01
CA ILE A 69 0.31 5.63 -1.62
C ILE A 69 0.40 7.17 -1.61
N GLN A 70 1.38 7.74 -2.30
CA GLN A 70 1.57 9.19 -2.37
C GLN A 70 0.36 9.90 -2.99
N ARG A 71 -0.15 9.40 -4.11
CA ARG A 71 -1.31 9.95 -4.81
C ARG A 71 -2.53 10.01 -3.89
N ILE A 72 -2.86 8.90 -3.24
CA ILE A 72 -4.02 8.83 -2.35
C ILE A 72 -3.83 9.76 -1.13
N ARG A 73 -2.61 9.85 -0.58
CA ARG A 73 -2.30 10.83 0.48
C ARG A 73 -2.56 12.26 0.04
N THR A 74 -2.10 12.63 -1.17
CA THR A 74 -2.31 13.99 -1.70
C THR A 74 -3.79 14.26 -1.97
N GLU A 75 -4.52 13.30 -2.54
CA GLU A 75 -5.96 13.39 -2.77
C GLU A 75 -6.72 13.59 -1.44
N LYS A 76 -6.42 12.79 -0.41
CA LYS A 76 -7.07 12.89 0.91
C LYS A 76 -6.74 14.18 1.65
N ARG A 77 -5.52 14.70 1.52
CA ARG A 77 -5.14 16.00 2.10
C ARG A 77 -5.86 17.16 1.41
N LYS A 78 -5.96 17.13 0.08
CA LYS A 78 -6.70 18.12 -0.70
C LYS A 78 -8.19 18.13 -0.35
N GLU A 79 -8.81 16.95 -0.27
CA GLU A 79 -10.20 16.79 0.18
C GLU A 79 -10.41 17.40 1.58
N ARG A 80 -9.46 17.16 2.50
CA ARG A 80 -9.52 17.74 3.85
C ARG A 80 -9.37 19.27 3.85
N GLU A 81 -8.47 19.82 3.03
CA GLU A 81 -8.29 21.26 2.88
C GLU A 81 -9.57 21.93 2.36
N GLU A 82 -10.19 21.37 1.32
CA GLU A 82 -11.43 21.87 0.74
C GLU A 82 -12.56 21.86 1.78
N ASN A 83 -12.69 20.76 2.54
CA ASN A 83 -13.67 20.64 3.62
C ASN A 83 -13.45 21.69 4.71
N ILE A 84 -12.21 21.94 5.13
CA ILE A 84 -11.89 22.97 6.13
C ILE A 84 -12.22 24.37 5.59
N LYS A 85 -11.89 24.65 4.33
CA LYS A 85 -12.18 25.94 3.68
C LYS A 85 -13.68 26.20 3.54
N ILE A 86 -14.47 25.16 3.32
CA ILE A 86 -15.94 25.26 3.28
C ILE A 86 -16.49 25.48 4.69
N ASP A 87 -16.06 24.68 5.67
CA ASP A 87 -16.48 24.79 7.07
C ASP A 87 -16.18 26.19 7.65
N PHE A 88 -14.98 26.72 7.38
CA PHE A 88 -14.60 28.06 7.79
C PHE A 88 -15.46 29.17 7.17
N ARG A 89 -15.85 29.04 5.89
CA ARG A 89 -16.72 30.02 5.23
C ARG A 89 -18.17 29.95 5.72
N ASN A 90 -18.64 28.74 6.03
CA ASN A 90 -20.00 28.53 6.51
C ASN A 90 -20.20 28.98 7.95
N LYS A 91 -19.13 28.92 8.76
CA LYS A 91 -19.09 29.56 10.07
C LYS A 91 -18.80 31.04 9.83
N GLU A 92 -19.82 31.88 9.64
CA GLU A 92 -19.63 33.35 9.67
C GLU A 92 -18.81 33.68 10.92
N PRO A 93 -17.55 34.12 10.80
CA PRO A 93 -16.80 34.53 11.97
C PRO A 93 -17.50 35.78 12.48
N ASP A 94 -17.93 35.74 13.75
CA ASP A 94 -18.31 36.93 14.49
C ASP A 94 -17.04 37.78 14.66
N VAL A 95 -16.70 38.54 13.60
CA VAL A 95 -15.46 39.30 13.52
C VAL A 95 -15.61 40.46 14.49
N VAL A 96 -15.09 40.27 15.70
CA VAL A 96 -14.86 41.37 16.63
C VAL A 96 -13.55 42.04 16.19
N THR A 97 -13.66 43.11 15.39
CA THR A 97 -12.54 44.03 15.17
C THR A 97 -12.24 44.75 16.48
N LEU A 98 -11.10 44.43 17.10
CA LEU A 98 -10.56 45.19 18.22
C LEU A 98 -9.80 46.40 17.65
N HIS A 99 -10.23 47.61 18.00
CA HIS A 99 -9.60 48.88 17.65
C HIS A 99 -8.41 49.21 18.55
#